data_AF-A0A7V1FUQ1-F1
#
_entry.id   AF-A0A7V1FUQ1-F1
#
_cell.length_a   1.000
_cell.length_b   1.000
_cell.length_c   1.000
_cell.angle_alpha   90.00
_cell.angle_beta   90.00
_cell.angle_gamma   90.00
#
_symmetry.space_group_name_H-M   'P 1'
#
loop_
_entity.id
_entity.type
_entity.pdbx_description
1 polymer ?
#
loop_
_entity_poly.entity_id
_entity_poly.type
_entity_poly.pdbx_seq_one_letter_code
_entity_poly.pdbx_strand_id
1 'polypeptide(L)'
;MVYFRPPAPKSGIPRGTGTEVGVLSVQADNIRSQSLVVACHINDARRQAEMARAAGATIGLVPTMGFFHEGHLSLMRAAREECGYTAVSIFVNPAQFVDGEDLVSYPRDMERDLELAAAEGMDLVFAPSADAMYGGGQGTMVEPGRAATG
;
A
#
# COMPACT_ATOMS: atom_id res chain seq x y z
N MET A 1 -17.10 4.08 -14.57
CA MET A 1 -17.41 4.95 -13.41
C MET A 1 -17.68 4.04 -12.23
N VAL A 2 -16.65 3.71 -11.44
CA VAL A 2 -16.79 2.81 -10.29
C VAL A 2 -17.22 3.67 -9.10
N TYR A 3 -18.40 3.39 -8.54
CA TYR A 3 -18.93 4.15 -7.41
C TYR A 3 -18.47 3.52 -6.09
N PHE A 4 -17.75 4.30 -5.30
CA PHE A 4 -17.31 3.94 -3.94
C PHE A 4 -18.46 4.10 -2.95
N ARG A 5 -18.71 3.07 -2.14
CA ARG A 5 -19.61 3.17 -0.98
C ARG A 5 -18.78 2.97 0.29
N PRO A 6 -18.69 3.97 1.19
CA PRO A 6 -17.93 3.81 2.43
C PRO A 6 -18.59 2.72 3.29
N PRO A 7 -17.82 1.76 3.84
CA PRO A 7 -18.36 0.79 4.79
C PRO A 7 -18.74 1.49 6.09
N ALA A 8 -19.75 0.96 6.77
CA ALA A 8 -20.11 1.42 8.10
C ALA A 8 -18.93 1.22 9.07
N PRO A 9 -18.60 2.21 9.92
CA PRO A 9 -17.49 2.09 10.86
C PRO A 9 -17.72 0.89 11.79
N LYS A 10 -16.69 0.06 11.98
CA LYS A 10 -16.70 -0.97 13.03
C LYS A 10 -16.74 -0.26 14.40
N SER A 11 -17.50 -0.84 15.33
CA SER A 11 -17.62 -0.38 16.72
C SER A 11 -16.23 -0.06 17.30
N GLY A 12 -15.99 1.22 17.62
CA GLY A 12 -14.76 1.70 18.28
C GLY A 12 -13.85 2.61 17.45
N ILE A 13 -14.13 2.85 16.16
CA ILE A 13 -13.31 3.74 15.31
C ILE A 13 -14.03 5.08 15.09
N PRO A 14 -13.51 6.23 15.60
CA PRO A 14 -14.16 7.52 15.44
C PRO A 14 -14.05 8.06 14.00
N ARG A 15 -15.08 8.79 13.56
CA ARG A 15 -15.16 9.40 12.22
C ARG A 15 -14.15 10.56 12.11
N GLY A 16 -13.09 10.37 11.32
CA GLY A 16 -12.22 11.46 10.86
C GLY A 16 -12.85 12.20 9.68
N THR A 17 -12.76 13.52 9.68
CA THR A 17 -13.31 14.42 8.67
C THR A 17 -12.56 14.31 7.33
N GLY A 18 -13.26 13.83 6.29
CA GLY A 18 -13.02 14.17 4.88
C GLY A 18 -11.64 13.88 4.27
N THR A 19 -11.34 12.61 3.97
CA THR A 19 -10.32 12.21 2.98
C THR A 19 -10.82 10.96 2.26
N GLU A 20 -10.71 10.89 0.94
CA GLU A 20 -11.19 9.76 0.13
C GLU A 20 -10.33 8.51 0.39
N VAL A 21 -10.72 7.73 1.40
CA VAL A 21 -10.20 6.38 1.63
C VAL A 21 -11.12 5.41 0.92
N GLY A 22 -10.60 4.76 -0.14
CA GLY A 22 -11.29 3.66 -0.79
C GLY A 22 -11.18 2.41 0.08
N VAL A 23 -12.30 1.74 0.32
CA VAL A 23 -12.31 0.43 0.99
C VAL A 23 -12.88 -0.61 0.04
N LEU A 24 -12.06 -1.57 -0.37
CA LEU A 24 -12.51 -2.72 -1.13
C LEU A 24 -12.92 -3.82 -0.14
N SER A 25 -14.16 -4.31 -0.27
CA SER A 25 -14.65 -5.45 0.50
C SER A 25 -14.61 -6.68 -0.40
N VAL A 26 -13.82 -7.69 -0.05
CA VAL A 26 -13.77 -8.95 -0.79
C VAL A 26 -14.58 -10.00 -0.04
N GLN A 27 -15.52 -10.63 -0.74
CA GLN A 27 -16.24 -11.81 -0.26
C GLN A 27 -15.45 -13.04 -0.69
N ALA A 28 -14.56 -13.54 0.17
CA ALA A 28 -14.01 -14.88 0.01
C ALA A 28 -14.87 -15.87 0.80
N ASP A 29 -15.26 -16.96 0.14
CA ASP A 29 -15.93 -18.10 0.76
C ASP A 29 -15.01 -18.64 1.88
N ASN A 30 -15.50 -18.62 3.12
CA ASN A 30 -14.83 -18.92 4.39
C ASN A 30 -14.03 -17.80 5.11
N ILE A 31 -14.73 -17.17 6.07
CA ILE A 31 -14.25 -16.69 7.40
C ILE A 31 -13.04 -15.72 7.41
N ARG A 32 -13.31 -14.47 7.04
CA ARG A 32 -13.05 -13.22 7.82
C ARG A 32 -13.39 -12.03 6.92
N SER A 33 -14.30 -11.14 7.36
CA SER A 33 -14.55 -9.87 6.68
C SER A 33 -13.34 -8.94 6.88
N GLN A 34 -12.32 -9.14 6.04
CA GLN A 34 -11.18 -8.24 5.88
C GLN A 34 -11.52 -7.24 4.77
N SER A 35 -11.23 -5.98 5.05
CA SER A 35 -11.50 -4.85 4.16
C SER A 35 -10.16 -4.25 3.78
N LEU A 36 -9.79 -4.32 2.51
CA LEU A 36 -8.56 -3.73 2.00
C LEU A 36 -8.73 -2.21 1.96
N VAL A 37 -7.83 -1.50 2.65
CA VAL A 37 -7.77 -0.04 2.61
C VAL A 37 -6.83 0.40 1.50
N VAL A 38 -7.27 1.33 0.66
CA VAL A 38 -6.40 1.97 -0.35
C VAL A 38 -6.16 3.42 0.06
N ALA A 39 -4.88 3.77 0.22
CA ALA A 39 -4.44 5.12 0.59
C ALA A 39 -3.60 5.73 -0.53
N CYS A 40 -3.98 6.91 -1.01
CA CYS A 40 -3.25 7.65 -2.04
C CYS A 40 -2.44 8.83 -1.45
N HIS A 41 -2.67 9.18 -0.19
CA HIS A 41 -1.96 10.25 0.50
C HIS A 41 -1.17 9.74 1.70
N ILE A 42 -0.02 10.37 1.95
CA ILE A 42 0.89 10.01 3.04
C ILE A 42 0.17 10.04 4.40
N ASN A 43 -0.70 11.02 4.63
CA ASN A 43 -1.42 11.15 5.90
C ASN A 43 -2.41 10.00 6.14
N ASP A 44 -2.98 9.42 5.08
CA ASP A 44 -3.87 8.28 5.20
C ASP A 44 -3.10 7.00 5.55
N ALA A 45 -1.99 6.76 4.88
CA ALA A 45 -1.10 5.64 5.20
C ALA A 45 -0.52 5.77 6.62
N ARG A 46 -0.13 6.98 7.04
CA ARG A 46 0.33 7.25 8.42
C ARG A 46 -0.75 6.94 9.45
N ARG A 47 -1.97 7.42 9.23
CA ARG A 47 -3.11 7.15 10.12
C ARG A 47 -3.36 5.66 10.27
N GLN A 48 -3.36 4.88 9.18
CA GLN A 48 -3.52 3.43 9.23
C GLN A 48 -2.39 2.76 10.03
N ALA A 49 -1.13 3.14 9.78
CA ALA A 49 0.01 2.60 10.49
C ALA A 49 0.01 2.98 11.99
N GLU A 50 -0.44 4.18 12.35
CA GLU A 50 -0.62 4.62 13.74
C GLU A 50 -1.72 3.84 14.45
N MET A 51 -2.85 3.60 13.77
CA MET A 51 -3.93 2.76 14.31
C MET A 51 -3.48 1.33 14.56
N ALA A 52 -2.74 0.73 13.61
CA ALA A 52 -2.18 -0.62 13.77
C ALA A 52 -1.19 -0.69 14.94
N ARG A 53 -0.29 0.30 15.07
CA ARG A 53 0.64 0.41 16.20
C ARG A 53 -0.08 0.60 17.54
N ALA A 54 -1.10 1.44 17.59
CA ALA A 54 -1.89 1.67 18.80
C ALA A 54 -2.64 0.41 19.26
N ALA A 55 -2.99 -0.48 18.31
CA ALA A 55 -3.55 -1.80 18.59
C ALA A 55 -2.50 -2.87 18.98
N GLY A 56 -1.21 -2.51 19.06
CA GLY A 56 -0.12 -3.40 19.41
C GLY A 56 0.32 -4.34 18.28
N ALA A 57 -0.07 -4.07 17.03
CA ALA A 57 0.31 -4.90 15.89
C ALA A 57 1.72 -4.56 15.37
N THR A 58 2.50 -5.60 15.06
CA THR A 58 3.68 -5.47 14.17
C THR A 58 3.18 -5.25 12.74
N ILE A 59 3.80 -4.30 12.03
CA ILE A 59 3.45 -3.98 10.64
C ILE A 59 4.46 -4.61 9.68
N GLY A 60 3.99 -5.49 8.80
CA GLY A 60 4.77 -6.01 7.68
C GLY A 60 4.58 -5.14 6.45
N LEU A 61 5.66 -4.68 5.84
CA LEU A 61 5.63 -3.84 4.64
C LEU A 61 6.31 -4.55 3.46
N VAL A 62 5.60 -4.67 2.35
CA VAL A 62 6.14 -5.12 1.06
C VAL A 62 6.23 -3.91 0.12
N PRO A 63 7.40 -3.28 -0.03
CA PRO A 63 7.56 -2.15 -0.94
C PRO A 63 7.67 -2.64 -2.38
N THR A 64 6.85 -2.10 -3.29
CA THR A 64 6.86 -2.48 -4.71
C THR A 64 6.64 -1.29 -5.64
N MET A 65 6.81 -1.53 -6.94
CA MET A 65 6.40 -0.61 -8.01
C MET A 65 5.08 -1.03 -8.71
N GLY A 66 4.37 -2.04 -8.20
CA GLY A 66 3.18 -2.61 -8.82
C GLY A 66 3.48 -3.75 -9.80
N PHE A 67 2.49 -4.05 -10.65
CA PHE A 67 2.48 -5.14 -11.62
C PHE A 67 2.84 -6.49 -10.99
N PHE A 68 2.03 -6.92 -10.03
CA PHE A 68 2.34 -8.03 -9.14
C PHE A 68 2.53 -9.36 -9.88
N HIS A 69 3.45 -10.16 -9.35
CA HIS A 69 3.77 -11.50 -9.80
C HIS A 69 4.03 -12.37 -8.57
N GLU A 70 4.23 -13.67 -8.74
CA GLU A 70 4.32 -14.61 -7.62
C GLU A 70 5.40 -14.26 -6.58
N GLY A 71 6.53 -13.67 -7.00
CA GLY A 71 7.53 -13.15 -6.06
C GLY A 71 7.02 -12.04 -5.12
N HIS A 72 6.09 -11.18 -5.57
CA HIS A 72 5.45 -10.19 -4.70
C HIS A 72 4.44 -10.88 -3.76
N LEU A 73 3.65 -11.81 -4.29
CA LEU A 73 2.62 -12.52 -3.53
C LEU A 73 3.23 -13.38 -2.43
N SER A 74 4.38 -14.02 -2.67
CA SER A 74 5.09 -14.80 -1.65
C SER A 74 5.53 -13.93 -0.46
N LEU A 75 6.01 -12.70 -0.72
CA LEU A 75 6.36 -11.74 0.33
C LEU A 75 5.13 -11.26 1.11
N MET A 76 3.99 -11.08 0.43
CA MET A 76 2.72 -10.74 1.08
C MET A 76 2.25 -11.84 2.03
N ARG A 77 2.35 -13.11 1.61
CA ARG A 77 2.02 -14.27 2.45
C ARG A 77 2.93 -14.35 3.67
N ALA A 78 4.25 -14.20 3.47
CA ALA A 78 5.21 -14.17 4.58
C ALA A 78 4.90 -13.02 5.56
N ALA A 79 4.62 -11.81 5.06
CA ALA A 79 4.24 -10.68 5.90
C ALA A 79 2.99 -10.97 6.74
N ARG A 80 1.99 -11.67 6.18
CA ARG A 80 0.78 -12.06 6.93
C ARG A 80 1.01 -13.12 7.99
N GLU A 81 1.94 -14.03 7.76
CA GLU A 81 2.31 -15.06 8.73
C GLU A 81 3.04 -14.45 9.93
N GLU A 82 3.86 -13.42 9.69
CA GLU A 82 4.75 -12.84 10.71
C GLU A 82 4.20 -11.58 11.39
N CYS A 83 3.24 -10.88 10.77
CA CYS A 83 2.80 -9.55 11.22
C CYS A 83 1.30 -9.49 11.52
N GLY A 84 0.93 -8.60 12.46
CA GLY A 84 -0.47 -8.36 12.85
C GLY A 84 -1.21 -7.35 11.98
N TYR A 85 -0.49 -6.64 11.10
CA TYR A 85 -1.02 -5.73 10.11
C TYR A 85 -0.10 -5.72 8.88
N THR A 86 -0.65 -5.77 7.68
CA THR A 86 0.12 -5.90 6.44
C THR A 86 -0.15 -4.76 5.48
N ALA A 87 0.94 -4.21 4.94
CA ALA A 87 0.91 -3.13 3.97
C ALA A 87 1.73 -3.50 2.75
N VAL A 88 1.24 -3.14 1.57
CA VAL A 88 2.00 -3.12 0.32
C VAL A 88 2.02 -1.69 -0.22
N SER A 89 3.15 -1.23 -0.75
CA SER A 89 3.19 0.01 -1.53
C SER A 89 3.22 -0.29 -3.02
N ILE A 90 2.46 0.48 -3.82
CA ILE A 90 2.54 0.50 -5.28
C ILE A 90 3.01 1.90 -5.68
N PHE A 91 4.30 2.05 -5.92
CA PHE A 91 4.87 3.33 -6.30
C PHE A 91 6.04 3.16 -7.28
N VAL A 92 5.79 3.48 -8.55
CA VAL A 92 6.86 3.57 -9.56
C VAL A 92 7.65 4.85 -9.27
N ASN A 93 8.80 4.70 -8.61
CA ASN A 93 9.59 5.82 -8.12
C ASN A 93 10.41 6.48 -9.26
N PRO A 94 10.08 7.70 -9.72
CA PRO A 94 10.79 8.35 -10.82
C PRO A 94 12.28 8.59 -10.53
N ALA A 95 12.67 8.76 -9.27
CA ALA A 95 14.06 9.01 -8.89
C ALA A 95 15.00 7.80 -9.11
N GLN A 96 14.45 6.61 -9.38
CA GLN A 96 15.20 5.39 -9.68
C GLN A 96 15.45 5.18 -11.18
N PHE A 97 14.90 6.04 -12.04
CA PHE A 97 15.02 5.92 -13.50
C PHE A 97 15.90 7.04 -14.04
N VAL A 98 16.84 6.69 -14.92
CA VAL A 98 17.79 7.63 -15.54
C VAL A 98 17.29 8.11 -16.90
N ASP A 99 16.52 7.27 -17.62
CA ASP A 99 15.96 7.57 -18.94
C ASP A 99 14.43 7.46 -18.91
N GLY A 100 13.74 8.49 -19.43
CA GLY A 100 12.28 8.62 -19.34
C GLY A 100 11.50 7.49 -20.02
N GLU A 101 12.09 6.76 -20.96
CA GLU A 101 11.44 5.66 -21.69
C GLU A 101 11.10 4.47 -20.78
N ASP A 102 11.97 4.12 -19.83
CA ASP A 102 11.75 3.02 -18.88
C ASP A 102 10.63 3.35 -17.88
N LEU A 103 10.54 4.62 -17.45
CA LEU A 103 9.47 5.09 -16.56
C LEU A 103 8.10 5.12 -17.25
N VAL A 104 8.06 5.48 -18.54
CA VAL A 104 6.82 5.55 -19.34
C VAL A 104 6.34 4.16 -19.72
N SER A 105 7.27 3.26 -20.08
CA SER A 105 6.95 1.89 -20.50
C SER A 105 6.76 0.91 -19.33
N TYR A 106 7.04 1.33 -18.09
CA TYR A 106 6.87 0.47 -16.91
C TYR A 106 5.42 -0.06 -16.82
N PRO A 107 5.20 -1.37 -16.71
CA PRO A 107 3.87 -1.96 -16.74
C PRO A 107 3.07 -1.55 -15.51
N ARG A 108 1.78 -1.25 -15.72
CA ARG A 108 0.86 -0.82 -14.66
C ARG A 108 -0.50 -1.47 -14.89
N ASP A 109 -1.02 -2.14 -13.87
CA ASP A 109 -2.37 -2.68 -13.87
C ASP A 109 -2.92 -2.62 -12.44
N MET A 110 -3.40 -1.43 -12.06
CA MET A 110 -3.84 -1.14 -10.69
C MET A 110 -5.04 -2.00 -10.28
N GLU A 111 -5.95 -2.29 -11.20
CA GLU A 111 -7.14 -3.10 -10.90
C GLU A 111 -6.72 -4.52 -10.53
N ARG A 112 -5.89 -5.16 -11.38
CA ARG A 112 -5.32 -6.48 -11.12
C ARG A 112 -4.51 -6.52 -9.82
N ASP A 113 -3.68 -5.50 -9.59
CA ASP A 113 -2.84 -5.45 -8.39
C ASP A 113 -3.68 -5.36 -7.11
N LEU A 114 -4.76 -4.57 -7.11
CA LEU A 114 -5.68 -4.45 -5.97
C LEU A 114 -6.45 -5.75 -5.71
N GLU A 115 -6.89 -6.44 -6.77
CA GLU A 115 -7.53 -7.75 -6.65
C GLU A 115 -6.58 -8.78 -6.02
N LEU A 116 -5.33 -8.83 -6.50
CA LEU A 116 -4.31 -9.73 -5.96
C LEU A 116 -3.95 -9.40 -4.51
N ALA A 117 -3.73 -8.12 -4.18
CA ALA A 117 -3.46 -7.70 -2.80
C ALA A 117 -4.62 -8.06 -1.86
N ALA A 118 -5.86 -7.90 -2.32
CA ALA A 118 -7.02 -8.29 -1.53
C ALA A 118 -7.16 -9.81 -1.38
N ALA A 119 -6.87 -10.58 -2.43
CA ALA A 119 -6.87 -12.05 -2.40
C ALA A 119 -5.78 -12.60 -1.46
N GLU A 120 -4.60 -11.97 -1.44
CA GLU A 120 -3.55 -12.28 -0.47
C GLU A 120 -3.88 -11.73 0.92
N GLY A 121 -4.96 -10.95 1.10
CA GLY A 121 -5.43 -10.47 2.39
C GLY A 121 -4.61 -9.32 2.98
N MET A 122 -4.05 -8.44 2.15
CA MET A 122 -3.41 -7.22 2.62
C MET A 122 -4.40 -6.30 3.34
N ASP A 123 -3.95 -5.63 4.40
CA ASP A 123 -4.78 -4.67 5.13
C ASP A 123 -4.73 -3.27 4.48
N LEU A 124 -3.56 -2.90 3.94
CA LEU A 124 -3.30 -1.60 3.33
C LEU A 124 -2.57 -1.72 1.98
N VAL A 125 -3.11 -1.08 0.95
CA VAL A 125 -2.35 -0.68 -0.26
C VAL A 125 -2.09 0.81 -0.18
N PHE A 126 -0.80 1.19 -0.15
CA PHE A 126 -0.38 2.58 -0.29
C PHE A 126 0.06 2.86 -1.73
N ALA A 127 -0.76 3.61 -2.47
CA ALA A 127 -0.56 3.90 -3.89
C ALA A 127 -0.52 5.41 -4.15
N PRO A 128 0.54 6.12 -3.72
CA PRO A 128 0.64 7.57 -3.89
C PRO A 128 1.01 7.95 -5.32
N SER A 129 0.65 9.18 -5.72
CA SER A 129 1.23 9.81 -6.90
C SER A 129 2.65 10.34 -6.62
N ALA A 130 3.43 10.58 -7.67
CA ALA A 130 4.73 11.22 -7.53
C ALA A 130 4.64 12.62 -6.90
N ASP A 131 3.59 13.39 -7.22
CA ASP A 131 3.33 14.69 -6.59
C ASP A 131 3.00 14.55 -5.10
N ALA A 132 2.20 13.55 -4.71
CA ALA A 132 1.92 13.27 -3.30
C ALA A 132 3.18 12.86 -2.51
N MET A 133 4.18 12.26 -3.18
CA MET A 133 5.45 11.86 -2.58
C MET A 133 6.50 12.99 -2.56
N TYR A 134 6.58 13.80 -3.61
CA TYR A 134 7.69 14.72 -3.88
C TYR A 134 7.29 16.19 -4.04
N GLY A 135 6.00 16.54 -4.07
CA GLY A 135 5.51 17.90 -4.32
C GLY A 135 5.83 18.95 -3.25
N GLY A 136 6.43 18.54 -2.12
CA GLY A 136 6.94 19.46 -1.09
C GLY A 136 8.31 20.01 -1.51
N GLY A 137 8.39 21.30 -1.84
CA GLY A 137 9.49 21.89 -2.63
C GLY A 137 10.95 21.75 -2.15
N GLN A 138 11.24 21.24 -0.95
CA GLN A 138 12.61 20.89 -0.52
C GLN A 138 12.74 19.37 -0.39
N GLY A 139 13.53 18.77 -1.27
CA GLY A 139 13.84 17.34 -1.24
C GLY A 139 15.15 17.07 -0.49
N THR A 140 15.18 15.95 0.24
CA THR A 140 16.42 15.37 0.79
C THR A 140 16.79 14.15 -0.03
N MET A 141 18.05 14.04 -0.44
CA MET A 141 18.58 12.86 -1.12
C MET A 141 19.35 11.99 -0.13
N VAL A 142 19.18 10.67 -0.24
CA VAL A 142 19.99 9.68 0.48
C VAL A 142 20.89 8.99 -0.54
N GLU A 143 22.20 9.11 -0.35
CA GLU A 143 23.20 8.40 -1.16
C GLU A 143 23.77 7.23 -0.36
N PRO A 144 23.57 5.97 -0.80
CA PRO A 144 24.14 4.84 -0.10
C PRO A 144 25.66 4.82 -0.22
N GLY A 145 26.34 4.43 0.86
CA GLY A 145 27.76 4.08 0.81
C GLY A 145 28.00 2.77 0.05
N ARG A 146 29.25 2.28 0.06
CA ARG A 146 29.56 0.98 -0.56
C ARG A 146 28.78 -0.15 0.11
N ALA A 147 28.23 -1.05 -0.70
CA ALA A 147 27.66 -2.29 -0.21
C ALA A 147 28.76 -3.11 0.49
N ALA A 148 28.45 -3.67 1.67
CA ALA A 148 29.37 -4.58 2.33
C ALA A 148 29.54 -5.83 1.46
N THR A 149 30.78 -6.18 1.14
CA THR A 149 31.13 -7.46 0.51
C THR A 149 31.19 -8.52 1.61
N GLY A 150 30.26 -9.48 1.56
CA GLY A 150 30.25 -10.67 2.41
C GLY A 150 31.23 -11.74 1.94
#